data_AF-A0A9P0Q265-F1
#
_entry.id   AF-A0A9P0Q265-F1
#
_cell.length_a   1.000
_cell.length_b   1.000
_cell.length_c   1.000
_cell.angle_alpha   90.00
_cell.angle_beta   90.00
_cell.angle_gamma   90.00
#
_symmetry.space_group_name_H-M   'P 1'
#
loop_
_entity.id
_entity.type
_entity.pdbx_description
1 polymer ?
#
loop_
_entity_poly.entity_id
_entity_poly.type
_entity_poly.pdbx_seq_one_letter_code
_entity_poly.pdbx_strand_id
1 'polypeptide(L)'
;MSVAPQLALLRKRLEEIKVAGKSKEELQAIEDSKFQQCLKEWTAKRQAPPKGIPRFFERIPKETEPLRMKLRDAARTNLFKRKSLQLLDNDDLKELYVLLDQNQSFPEEQLMTYADFQKVQSLAREKVKPYLTGT
;
A
#
# COMPACT_ATOMS: atom_id res chain seq x y z
N MET A 1 60.88 36.10 16.40
CA MET A 1 59.41 36.27 16.27
C MET A 1 58.95 35.57 15.00
N SER A 2 58.18 34.48 15.09
CA SER A 2 57.83 33.62 13.94
C SER A 2 56.72 34.22 13.09
N VAL A 3 57.02 34.53 11.82
CA VAL A 3 56.12 35.17 10.84
C VAL A 3 55.24 34.14 10.09
N ALA A 4 55.58 32.86 10.20
CA ALA A 4 54.88 31.75 9.54
C ALA A 4 53.35 31.68 9.80
N PRO A 5 52.84 31.83 11.04
CA PRO A 5 51.40 31.72 11.28
C PRO A 5 50.61 32.89 10.67
N GLN A 6 51.20 34.09 10.64
CA GLN A 6 50.57 35.27 10.04
C GLN A 6 50.48 35.13 8.51
N LEU A 7 51.51 34.55 7.89
CA LEU A 7 51.58 34.34 6.45
C LEU A 7 50.59 33.27 5.96
N ALA A 8 50.38 32.20 6.74
CA ALA A 8 49.35 31.20 6.47
C ALA A 8 47.93 31.76 6.56
N LEU A 9 47.65 32.59 7.57
CA LEU A 9 46.37 33.28 7.73
C LEU A 9 46.11 34.25 6.57
N LEU A 10 47.13 34.98 6.13
CA LEU A 10 47.01 35.92 5.01
C LEU A 10 46.70 35.20 3.69
N ARG A 11 47.36 34.07 3.43
CA ARG A 11 47.09 33.22 2.26
C ARG A 11 45.66 32.70 2.25
N LYS A 12 45.17 32.24 3.41
CA LYS A 12 43.79 31.77 3.56
C LYS A 12 42.78 32.89 3.26
N ARG A 13 43.00 34.09 3.82
CA ARG A 13 42.15 35.27 3.56
C ARG A 13 42.19 35.73 2.10
N LEU A 14 43.35 35.68 1.45
CA LEU A 14 43.46 35.99 0.01
C LEU A 14 42.67 35.00 -0.85
N GLU A 15 42.66 33.72 -0.47
CA GLU A 15 41.90 32.70 -1.19
C GLU A 15 40.39 32.87 -0.97
N GLU A 16 39.96 33.22 0.24
CA GLU A 16 38.56 33.54 0.57
C GLU A 16 38.06 34.78 -0.21
N ILE A 17 38.87 35.84 -0.33
CA ILE A 17 38.53 37.05 -1.10
C ILE A 17 38.45 36.73 -2.60
N LYS A 18 39.35 35.90 -3.14
CA LYS A 18 39.30 35.44 -4.52
C LYS A 18 38.06 34.62 -4.82
N VAL A 19 37.52 33.88 -3.85
CA VAL A 19 36.28 33.10 -4.00
C VAL A 19 35.05 34.01 -3.91
N ALA A 20 35.08 35.04 -3.06
CA ALA A 20 33.99 36.02 -2.93
C ALA A 20 33.82 36.93 -4.17
N GLY A 21 34.85 37.08 -5.00
CA GLY A 21 34.81 37.85 -6.24
C GLY A 21 34.44 37.05 -7.51
N LYS A 22 34.20 35.74 -7.39
CA LYS A 22 33.87 34.87 -8.54
C LYS A 22 32.39 34.90 -8.87
N SER A 23 32.07 34.81 -10.16
CA SER A 23 30.69 34.73 -10.59
C SER A 23 30.05 33.41 -10.14
N LYS A 24 28.73 33.37 -10.06
CA LYS A 24 27.98 32.16 -9.65
C LYS A 24 28.31 30.94 -10.54
N GLU A 25 28.54 31.18 -11.82
CA GLU A 25 28.87 30.16 -12.82
C GLU A 25 30.26 29.56 -12.59
N GLU A 26 31.24 30.39 -12.19
CA GLU A 26 32.59 29.93 -11.85
C GLU A 26 32.61 29.11 -10.55
N LEU A 27 31.76 29.46 -9.57
CA LEU A 27 31.61 28.69 -8.34
C LEU A 27 31.00 27.31 -8.63
N GLN A 28 29.99 27.23 -9.49
CA GLN A 28 29.40 25.97 -9.94
C GLN A 28 30.42 25.08 -10.65
N ALA A 29 31.23 25.64 -11.55
CA ALA A 29 32.29 24.87 -12.23
C ALA A 29 33.34 24.31 -11.25
N ILE A 30 33.66 25.06 -10.19
CA ILE A 30 34.58 24.61 -9.13
C ILE A 30 33.94 23.48 -8.30
N GLU A 31 32.66 23.62 -7.94
CA GLU A 31 31.91 22.59 -7.22
C GLU A 31 31.79 21.30 -8.04
N ASP A 32 31.46 21.41 -9.32
CA ASP A 32 31.38 20.27 -10.24
C ASP A 32 32.72 19.55 -10.38
N SER A 33 33.81 20.30 -10.50
CA SER A 33 35.16 19.73 -10.56
C SER A 33 35.50 18.95 -9.29
N LYS A 34 35.22 19.52 -8.12
CA LYS A 34 35.40 18.83 -6.82
C LYS A 34 34.51 17.61 -6.69
N PHE A 35 33.25 17.72 -7.11
CA PHE A 35 32.31 16.60 -7.11
C PHE A 35 32.81 15.44 -7.97
N GLN A 36 33.29 15.73 -9.19
CA GLN A 36 33.87 14.73 -10.07
C GLN A 36 35.10 14.05 -9.48
N GLN A 37 35.96 14.78 -8.76
CA GLN A 37 37.09 14.19 -8.04
C GLN A 37 36.62 13.22 -6.95
N CYS A 38 35.70 13.65 -6.09
CA CYS A 38 35.12 12.79 -5.04
C CYS A 38 34.44 11.55 -5.61
N LEU A 39 33.73 11.68 -6.73
CA LEU A 39 33.07 10.57 -7.40
C LEU A 39 34.06 9.54 -7.96
N LYS A 40 35.17 10.01 -8.55
CA LYS A 40 36.25 9.12 -9.03
C LYS A 40 36.91 8.36 -7.88
N GLU A 41 37.15 9.02 -6.76
CA GLU A 41 37.69 8.35 -5.58
C GLU A 41 36.72 7.31 -4.99
N TRP A 42 35.43 7.63 -4.93
CA TRP A 42 34.42 6.72 -4.43
C TRP A 42 34.23 5.50 -5.34
N THR A 43 34.21 5.71 -6.65
CA THR A 43 34.11 4.61 -7.63
C THR A 43 35.35 3.72 -7.64
N ALA A 44 36.54 4.28 -7.45
CA ALA A 44 37.78 3.51 -7.32
C ALA A 44 37.84 2.66 -6.03
N LYS A 45 37.22 3.13 -4.94
CA LYS A 45 37.12 2.41 -3.66
C LYS A 45 35.97 1.38 -3.62
N ARG A 46 35.06 1.42 -4.60
CA ARG A 46 33.91 0.51 -4.66
C ARG A 46 34.40 -0.87 -5.05
N GLN A 47 34.28 -1.83 -4.13
CA GLN A 47 34.47 -3.24 -4.47
C GLN A 47 33.46 -3.63 -5.56
N ALA A 48 33.89 -4.48 -6.49
CA ALA A 48 32.99 -5.02 -7.51
C ALA A 48 31.73 -5.58 -6.83
N PRO A 49 30.51 -5.34 -7.39
CA PRO A 49 29.31 -5.92 -6.82
C PRO A 49 29.54 -7.43 -6.67
N PRO A 50 29.16 -8.03 -5.53
CA PRO A 50 29.36 -9.46 -5.31
C PRO A 50 28.77 -10.22 -6.50
N LYS A 51 29.59 -11.06 -7.14
CA LYS A 51 29.15 -11.91 -8.24
C LYS A 51 28.13 -12.89 -7.70
N GLY A 52 26.85 -12.60 -7.89
CA GLY A 52 25.77 -13.46 -7.45
C GLY A 52 24.47 -12.69 -7.27
N ILE A 53 23.37 -13.35 -7.62
CA ILE A 53 22.03 -12.91 -7.26
C ILE A 53 21.96 -12.93 -5.72
N PRO A 54 21.59 -11.83 -5.03
CA PRO A 54 21.48 -11.80 -3.58
C PRO A 54 20.52 -12.89 -3.07
N ARG A 55 20.78 -13.46 -1.89
CA ARG A 55 19.94 -14.55 -1.34
C ARG A 55 18.46 -14.16 -1.12
N PHE A 56 18.15 -12.87 -1.05
CA PHE A 56 16.80 -12.33 -0.93
C PHE A 56 16.13 -12.03 -2.28
N PHE A 57 16.81 -12.26 -3.40
CA PHE A 57 16.19 -12.13 -4.72
C PHE A 57 15.36 -13.36 -5.01
N GLU A 58 14.06 -13.22 -4.78
CA GLU A 58 13.08 -14.10 -5.38
C GLU A 58 12.75 -13.56 -6.77
N ARG A 59 13.04 -14.34 -7.81
CA ARG A 59 12.67 -13.98 -9.17
C ARG A 59 11.14 -13.89 -9.22
N ILE A 60 10.61 -12.77 -9.69
CA ILE A 60 9.16 -12.60 -9.88
C ILE A 60 8.66 -13.79 -10.71
N PRO A 61 7.75 -14.62 -10.17
CA PRO A 61 7.21 -15.78 -10.86
C PRO A 61 6.66 -15.39 -12.24
N LYS A 62 7.13 -16.08 -13.28
CA LYS A 62 6.67 -15.86 -14.66
C LYS A 62 5.17 -16.13 -14.75
N GLU A 63 4.47 -15.46 -15.66
CA GLU A 63 3.01 -15.64 -15.80
C GLU A 63 2.60 -17.08 -16.14
N THR A 64 3.48 -17.83 -16.79
CA THR A 64 3.28 -19.23 -17.17
C THR A 64 3.51 -20.22 -16.02
N GLU A 65 3.92 -19.77 -14.83
CA GLU A 65 4.09 -20.68 -13.71
C GLU A 65 2.72 -21.15 -13.17
N PRO A 66 2.47 -22.47 -13.14
CA PRO A 66 1.19 -23.02 -12.73
C PRO A 66 0.85 -22.69 -11.27
N LEU A 67 1.87 -22.47 -10.43
CA LEU A 67 1.70 -22.12 -9.02
C LEU A 67 1.02 -20.76 -8.85
N ARG A 68 1.38 -19.76 -9.67
CA ARG A 68 0.78 -18.42 -9.59
C ARG A 68 -0.68 -18.43 -10.05
N MET A 69 -0.99 -19.23 -11.08
CA MET A 69 -2.35 -19.42 -11.55
C MET A 69 -3.23 -20.05 -10.47
N LYS A 70 -2.76 -21.17 -9.88
CA LYS A 70 -3.46 -21.84 -8.76
C LYS A 70 -3.65 -20.92 -7.55
N LEU A 71 -2.65 -20.10 -7.21
CA LEU A 71 -2.76 -19.15 -6.10
C LEU A 71 -3.80 -18.07 -6.39
N ARG A 72 -3.81 -17.50 -7.60
CA ARG A 72 -4.83 -16.52 -8.02
C ARG A 72 -6.23 -17.15 -7.96
N ASP A 73 -6.38 -18.38 -8.43
CA ASP A 73 -7.66 -19.06 -8.43
C ASP A 73 -8.13 -19.40 -7.00
N ALA A 74 -7.23 -19.87 -6.14
CA ALA A 74 -7.52 -20.09 -4.72
C ALA A 74 -7.91 -18.78 -4.00
N ALA A 75 -7.25 -17.66 -4.30
CA ALA A 75 -7.58 -16.35 -3.76
C ALA A 75 -8.97 -15.88 -4.24
N ARG A 76 -9.27 -16.05 -5.54
CA ARG A 76 -10.59 -15.74 -6.11
C ARG A 76 -11.68 -16.58 -5.46
N THR A 77 -11.50 -17.90 -5.34
CA THR A 77 -12.48 -18.78 -4.70
C THR A 77 -12.73 -18.38 -3.25
N ASN A 78 -11.69 -18.04 -2.48
CA ASN A 78 -11.86 -17.56 -1.11
C ASN A 78 -12.62 -16.23 -1.04
N LEU A 79 -12.33 -15.30 -1.96
CA LEU A 79 -13.05 -14.04 -2.04
C LEU A 79 -14.54 -14.26 -2.35
N PHE A 80 -14.85 -15.12 -3.33
CA PHE A 80 -16.23 -15.45 -3.67
C PHE A 80 -16.95 -16.15 -2.53
N LYS A 81 -16.29 -17.08 -1.83
CA LYS A 81 -16.85 -17.72 -0.63
C LYS A 81 -17.18 -16.70 0.46
N ARG A 82 -16.28 -15.73 0.71
CA ARG A 82 -16.52 -14.66 1.68
C ARG A 82 -17.73 -13.81 1.29
N LYS A 83 -17.81 -13.41 0.01
CA LYS A 83 -18.95 -12.66 -0.51
C LYS A 83 -20.25 -13.46 -0.44
N SER A 84 -20.23 -14.74 -0.84
CA SER A 84 -21.42 -15.60 -0.83
C SER A 84 -21.92 -15.88 0.58
N LEU A 85 -21.06 -15.89 1.58
CA LEU A 85 -21.48 -16.01 2.99
C LEU A 85 -22.10 -14.73 3.54
N GLN A 86 -21.75 -13.57 2.99
CA GLN A 86 -22.31 -12.28 3.39
C GLN A 86 -23.65 -11.99 2.71
N LEU A 87 -23.85 -12.50 1.50
CA LEU A 87 -25.11 -12.34 0.78
C LEU A 87 -26.12 -13.40 1.22
N LEU A 88 -27.40 -13.02 1.20
CA LEU A 88 -28.49 -13.96 1.36
C LEU A 88 -28.57 -14.85 0.11
N ASP A 89 -28.51 -16.16 0.30
CA ASP A 89 -28.65 -17.12 -0.80
C ASP A 89 -30.14 -17.35 -1.15
N ASN A 90 -30.40 -18.06 -2.25
CA ASN A 90 -31.76 -18.30 -2.73
C ASN A 90 -32.62 -19.09 -1.73
N ASP A 91 -31.99 -19.98 -0.95
CA ASP A 91 -32.72 -20.82 -0.01
C ASP A 91 -33.04 -20.02 1.26
N ASP A 92 -32.11 -19.20 1.75
CA ASP A 92 -32.32 -18.23 2.82
C ASP A 92 -33.44 -17.23 2.45
N LEU A 93 -33.52 -16.79 1.18
CA LEU A 93 -34.61 -15.93 0.68
C LEU A 93 -35.98 -16.60 0.69
N LYS A 94 -36.06 -17.86 0.26
CA LYS A 94 -37.31 -18.64 0.28
C LYS A 94 -37.77 -18.88 1.72
N GLU A 95 -36.85 -19.20 2.62
CA GLU A 95 -37.15 -19.39 4.04
C GLU A 95 -37.69 -18.10 4.66
N LEU A 96 -37.06 -16.95 4.35
CA LEU A 96 -37.56 -15.64 4.78
C LEU A 96 -38.96 -15.35 4.21
N TYR A 97 -39.20 -15.62 2.94
CA TYR A 97 -40.50 -15.41 2.31
C TYR A 97 -41.61 -16.21 3.01
N VAL A 98 -41.37 -17.49 3.28
CA VAL A 98 -42.31 -18.34 4.02
C VAL A 98 -42.55 -17.80 5.43
N LEU A 99 -41.51 -17.34 6.12
CA LEU A 99 -41.62 -16.80 7.47
C LEU A 99 -42.44 -15.50 7.49
N LEU A 100 -42.24 -14.63 6.50
CA LEU A 100 -43.03 -13.40 6.33
C LEU A 100 -44.49 -13.73 6.05
N ASP A 101 -44.77 -14.70 5.17
CA ASP A 101 -46.12 -15.13 4.79
C ASP A 101 -46.92 -15.67 5.98
N GLN A 102 -46.26 -16.44 6.85
CA GLN A 102 -46.88 -16.99 8.07
C GLN A 102 -47.22 -15.94 9.14
N ASN A 103 -46.61 -14.75 9.09
CA ASN A 103 -46.75 -13.71 10.12
C ASN A 103 -47.43 -12.44 9.57
N GLN A 104 -48.18 -12.54 8.47
CA GLN A 104 -48.97 -11.42 7.95
C GLN A 104 -50.19 -11.15 8.84
N SER A 105 -50.41 -9.88 9.19
CA SER A 105 -51.61 -9.46 9.90
C SER A 105 -52.80 -9.27 8.95
N PHE A 106 -52.52 -8.92 7.68
CA PHE A 106 -53.52 -8.70 6.63
C PHE A 106 -53.10 -9.45 5.35
N PRO A 107 -53.54 -10.71 5.18
CA PRO A 107 -53.11 -11.57 4.07
C PRO A 107 -53.51 -11.07 2.67
N GLU A 108 -54.71 -10.47 2.55
CA GLU A 108 -55.25 -9.94 1.28
C GLU A 108 -54.40 -8.78 0.72
N GLU A 109 -53.82 -7.97 1.61
CA GLU A 109 -53.03 -6.79 1.26
C GLU A 109 -51.52 -7.04 1.40
N GLN A 110 -51.12 -8.26 1.83
CA GLN A 110 -49.76 -8.64 2.18
C GLN A 110 -49.09 -7.67 3.16
N LEU A 111 -49.86 -7.16 4.14
CA LEU A 111 -49.37 -6.23 5.16
C LEU A 111 -49.14 -6.94 6.50
N MET A 112 -48.19 -6.41 7.25
CA MET A 112 -47.90 -6.84 8.62
C MET A 112 -47.79 -5.64 9.56
N THR A 113 -48.25 -5.85 10.78
CA THR A 113 -48.12 -4.88 11.87
C THR A 113 -46.69 -4.87 12.39
N TYR A 114 -46.24 -3.74 12.94
CA TYR A 114 -44.90 -3.63 13.52
C TYR A 114 -44.61 -4.68 14.62
N ALA A 115 -45.61 -5.05 15.41
CA ALA A 115 -45.47 -6.10 16.42
C ALA A 115 -45.18 -7.47 15.79
N ASP A 116 -45.79 -7.79 14.66
CA ASP A 116 -45.54 -9.06 13.95
C ASP A 116 -44.21 -9.01 13.21
N PHE A 117 -43.82 -7.85 12.66
CA PHE A 117 -42.47 -7.63 12.15
C PHE A 117 -41.38 -7.87 13.20
N GLN A 118 -41.57 -7.39 14.44
CA GLN A 118 -40.63 -7.65 15.54
C GLN A 118 -40.52 -9.16 15.86
N LYS A 119 -41.64 -9.90 15.81
CA LYS A 119 -41.62 -11.37 15.96
C LYS A 119 -40.81 -12.02 14.84
N VAL A 120 -41.05 -11.66 13.59
CA VAL A 120 -40.29 -12.13 12.42
C VAL A 120 -38.79 -11.83 12.60
N GLN A 121 -38.42 -10.63 13.03
CA GLN A 121 -37.03 -10.24 13.27
C GLN A 121 -36.34 -11.13 14.33
N SER A 122 -37.07 -11.51 15.38
CA SER A 122 -36.54 -12.40 16.42
C SER A 122 -36.38 -13.86 15.95
N LEU A 123 -37.27 -14.33 15.08
CA LEU A 123 -37.27 -15.67 14.50
C LEU A 123 -36.30 -15.81 13.31
N ALA A 124 -35.96 -14.70 12.66
CA ALA A 124 -35.10 -14.69 11.49
C ALA A 124 -33.67 -15.14 11.81
N ARG A 125 -33.04 -15.82 10.86
CA ARG A 125 -31.64 -16.26 10.95
C ARG A 125 -30.68 -15.06 11.04
N GLU A 126 -29.52 -15.30 11.65
CA GLU A 126 -28.50 -14.27 11.88
C GLU A 126 -28.00 -13.60 10.58
N LYS A 127 -28.01 -14.31 9.45
CA LYS A 127 -27.72 -13.75 8.12
C LYS A 127 -28.75 -12.74 7.62
N VAL A 128 -30.02 -12.87 8.02
CA VAL A 128 -31.13 -12.02 7.54
C VAL A 128 -31.24 -10.74 8.37
N LYS A 129 -30.86 -10.79 9.65
CA LYS A 129 -30.98 -9.66 10.59
C LYS A 129 -30.37 -8.34 10.09
N PRO A 130 -29.19 -8.31 9.45
CA PRO A 130 -28.62 -7.08 8.89
C PRO A 130 -29.49 -6.44 7.79
N TYR A 131 -30.34 -7.21 7.12
CA TYR A 131 -31.24 -6.69 6.08
C TYR A 131 -32.56 -6.15 6.64
N LEU A 132 -32.98 -6.61 7.84
CA LEU A 132 -34.18 -6.13 8.53
C LEU A 132 -33.91 -4.89 9.38
N THR A 133 -32.65 -4.66 9.74
CA THR A 133 -32.21 -3.53 10.55
C THR A 133 -31.32 -2.68 9.67
N GLY A 134 -31.88 -1.60 9.10
CA GLY A 134 -31.12 -0.72 8.21
C GLY A 134 -29.87 -0.20 8.89
N THR A 135 -28.73 -0.33 8.23
CA THR A 135 -27.49 0.39 8.57
C THR A 135 -27.60 1.86 8.25
#